data_AF-A0A4Q2Y0B5-F1
#
_entry.id   AF-A0A4Q2Y0B5-F1
#
_cell.length_a   1.000
_cell.length_b   1.000
_cell.length_c   1.000
_cell.angle_alpha   90.00
_cell.angle_beta   90.00
_cell.angle_gamma   90.00
#
_symmetry.space_group_name_H-M   'P 1'
#
loop_
_entity.id
_entity.type
_entity.pdbx_description
1 polymer ?
#
loop_
_entity_poly.entity_id
_entity_poly.type
_entity_poly.pdbx_seq_one_letter_code
_entity_poly.pdbx_strand_id
1 'polypeptide(L)'
;MENSLLLRASLLLERERYAEAEKLLRENLAVDPEDPQSMRLIGICQYGRDALAESLQTFDRAVALDPEDADLHVWRARVLLRLHRGAQAHQALDTAG
;
A
#
# COMPACT_ATOMS: atom_id res chain seq x y z
N MET A 1 -1.84 23.48 -1.90
CA MET A 1 -2.61 22.59 -2.79
C MET A 1 -2.39 21.11 -2.47
N GLU A 2 -1.30 20.71 -1.80
CA GLU A 2 -0.99 19.31 -1.39
C GLU A 2 -2.11 18.62 -0.62
N ASN A 3 -2.70 19.26 0.41
CA ASN A 3 -3.78 18.65 1.20
C ASN A 3 -5.04 18.25 0.40
N SER A 4 -5.25 18.83 -0.78
CA SER A 4 -6.41 18.48 -1.61
C SER A 4 -6.25 17.13 -2.31
N LEU A 5 -5.01 16.72 -2.63
CA LEU A 5 -4.75 15.45 -3.31
C LEU A 5 -4.89 14.27 -2.34
N LEU A 6 -4.33 14.39 -1.13
CA LEU A 6 -4.47 13.39 -0.07
C LEU A 6 -5.94 13.16 0.31
N LEU A 7 -6.71 14.22 0.54
CA LEU A 7 -8.13 14.09 0.88
C LEU A 7 -8.93 13.40 -0.23
N ARG A 8 -8.68 13.76 -1.49
CA ARG A 8 -9.36 13.15 -2.63
C ARG A 8 -8.92 11.70 -2.83
N ALA A 9 -7.66 11.37 -2.60
CA ALA A 9 -7.16 10.00 -2.65
C ALA A 9 -7.83 9.14 -1.57
N SER A 10 -7.99 9.65 -0.35
CA SER A 10 -8.72 8.97 0.73
C SER A 10 -10.18 8.69 0.35
N LEU A 11 -10.88 9.65 -0.25
CA LEU A 11 -12.26 9.43 -0.75
C LEU A 11 -12.32 8.40 -1.87
N LEU A 12 -11.30 8.31 -2.72
CA LEU A 12 -11.20 7.28 -3.75
C LEU A 12 -10.93 5.90 -3.14
N LEU A 13 -10.11 5.82 -2.09
CA LEU A 13 -9.85 4.59 -1.32
C LEU A 13 -11.11 4.05 -0.65
N GLU A 14 -11.92 4.93 -0.03
CA GLU A 14 -13.23 4.54 0.56
C GLU A 14 -14.19 3.95 -0.48
N ARG A 15 -14.03 4.31 -1.75
CA ARG A 15 -14.80 3.79 -2.88
C ARG A 15 -14.11 2.66 -3.63
N GLU A 16 -13.01 2.14 -3.07
CA GLU A 16 -12.19 1.06 -3.65
C GLU A 16 -11.63 1.40 -5.05
N ARG A 17 -11.57 2.68 -5.40
CA ARG A 17 -11.01 3.19 -6.67
C ARG A 17 -9.50 3.32 -6.57
N TYR A 18 -8.84 2.21 -6.27
CA TYR A 18 -7.42 2.15 -5.93
C TYR A 18 -6.50 2.70 -7.03
N ALA A 19 -6.78 2.39 -8.30
CA ALA A 19 -5.93 2.85 -9.41
C ALA A 19 -5.94 4.38 -9.58
N GLU A 20 -7.09 5.00 -9.35
CA GLU A 20 -7.24 6.45 -9.46
C GLU A 20 -6.66 7.16 -8.24
N ALA A 21 -6.84 6.59 -7.06
CA ALA A 21 -6.19 7.07 -5.83
C ALA A 21 -4.66 7.04 -5.99
N GLU A 22 -4.10 5.92 -6.43
CA GLU A 22 -2.65 5.79 -6.63
C GLU A 22 -2.10 6.78 -7.66
N LYS A 23 -2.82 7.02 -8.78
CA LYS A 23 -2.42 8.04 -9.76
C LYS A 23 -2.30 9.42 -9.11
N LEU A 24 -3.31 9.81 -8.34
CA LEU A 24 -3.34 11.10 -7.67
C LEU A 24 -2.22 11.24 -6.62
N LEU A 25 -1.93 10.16 -5.90
CA LEU A 25 -0.87 10.13 -4.90
C LEU A 25 0.53 10.19 -5.54
N ARG A 26 0.72 9.60 -6.73
CA ARG A 26 1.96 9.73 -7.49
C ARG A 26 2.17 11.16 -8.00
N GLU A 27 1.11 11.88 -8.33
CA GLU A 27 1.20 13.32 -8.61
C GLU A 27 1.64 14.11 -7.37
N ASN A 28 1.20 13.71 -6.17
CA ASN A 28 1.66 14.32 -4.92
C ASN A 28 3.14 14.01 -4.64
N LEU A 29 3.57 12.74 -4.82
CA LEU A 29 4.97 12.35 -4.68
C LEU A 29 5.91 12.99 -5.73
N ALA A 30 5.38 13.50 -6.85
CA ALA A 30 6.19 14.27 -7.80
C ALA A 30 6.58 15.64 -7.24
N VAL A 31 5.84 16.15 -6.23
CA VAL A 31 6.13 17.40 -5.53
C VAL A 31 6.96 17.13 -4.27
N ASP A 32 6.56 16.14 -3.47
CA ASP A 32 7.30 15.68 -2.29
C ASP A 32 7.57 14.16 -2.39
N PRO A 33 8.74 13.75 -2.92
CA PRO A 33 9.07 12.35 -3.14
C PRO A 33 9.18 11.49 -1.88
N GLU A 34 9.30 12.11 -0.71
CA GLU A 34 9.55 11.44 0.56
C GLU A 34 8.39 11.58 1.55
N ASP A 35 7.21 12.03 1.10
CA ASP A 35 6.00 12.11 1.94
C ASP A 35 5.54 10.71 2.39
N PRO A 36 5.71 10.34 3.68
CA PRO A 36 5.34 9.02 4.18
C PRO A 36 3.82 8.79 4.12
N GLN A 37 3.02 9.86 4.18
CA GLN A 37 1.56 9.76 4.09
C GLN A 37 1.11 9.34 2.70
N SER A 38 1.68 9.94 1.66
CA SER A 38 1.43 9.53 0.28
C SER A 38 1.88 8.09 0.03
N MET A 39 3.08 7.70 0.51
CA MET A 39 3.54 6.32 0.40
C MET A 39 2.61 5.33 1.10
N ARG A 40 2.13 5.67 2.31
CA ARG A 40 1.16 4.83 3.05
C ARG A 40 -0.10 4.60 2.22
N LEU A 41 -0.70 5.66 1.68
CA LEU A 41 -1.93 5.55 0.90
C LEU A 41 -1.71 4.77 -0.41
N ILE A 42 -0.55 4.90 -1.08
CA ILE A 42 -0.18 4.09 -2.25
C ILE A 42 -0.07 2.61 -1.86
N GLY A 43 0.59 2.30 -0.74
CA GLY A 43 0.69 0.93 -0.24
C GLY A 43 -0.69 0.30 0.02
N ILE A 44 -1.64 1.07 0.56
CA ILE A 44 -3.04 0.65 0.75
C ILE A 44 -3.73 0.41 -0.61
N CYS A 45 -3.52 1.28 -1.60
CA CYS A 45 -4.06 1.08 -2.96
C CYS A 45 -3.58 -0.23 -3.58
N GLN A 46 -2.28 -0.50 -3.47
CA GLN A 46 -1.65 -1.72 -3.99
C GLN A 46 -2.16 -2.97 -3.27
N TYR A 47 -2.31 -2.90 -1.94
CA TYR A 47 -2.92 -3.96 -1.13
C TYR A 47 -4.37 -4.25 -1.57
N GLY A 48 -5.18 -3.21 -1.79
CA GLY A 48 -6.57 -3.33 -2.26
C GLY A 48 -6.68 -3.98 -3.63
N ARG A 49 -5.68 -3.76 -4.50
CA ARG A 49 -5.58 -4.37 -5.84
C ARG A 49 -4.94 -5.76 -5.86
N ASP A 50 -4.62 -6.34 -4.71
CA ASP A 50 -3.87 -7.60 -4.58
C ASP A 50 -2.45 -7.58 -5.17
N ALA A 51 -1.90 -6.38 -5.40
CA ALA A 51 -0.50 -6.19 -5.79
C ALA A 51 0.41 -6.25 -4.55
N LEU A 52 0.40 -7.41 -3.87
CA LEU A 52 0.99 -7.56 -2.54
C LEU A 52 2.51 -7.38 -2.49
N ALA A 53 3.23 -7.80 -3.53
CA ALA A 53 4.68 -7.60 -3.62
C ALA A 53 5.06 -6.12 -3.76
N GLU A 54 4.33 -5.38 -4.59
CA GLU A 54 4.51 -3.92 -4.75
C GLU A 54 4.14 -3.19 -3.46
N SER A 55 3.02 -3.57 -2.84
CA SER A 55 2.57 -3.04 -1.56
C SER A 55 3.63 -3.19 -0.48
N LEU A 56 4.26 -4.36 -0.38
CA LEU A 56 5.33 -4.60 0.59
C LEU A 56 6.53 -3.68 0.36
N GLN A 57 7.00 -3.56 -0.88
CA GLN A 57 8.11 -2.66 -1.22
C GLN A 57 7.79 -1.20 -0.88
N THR A 58 6.56 -0.75 -1.14
CA THR A 58 6.12 0.60 -0.78
C THR A 58 6.13 0.82 0.73
N PHE A 59 5.60 -0.13 1.51
CA PHE A 59 5.62 -0.03 2.98
C PHE A 59 7.03 -0.16 3.57
N ASP A 60 7.90 -0.98 2.99
CA ASP A 60 9.31 -1.07 3.41
C ASP A 60 10.01 0.29 3.25
N ARG A 61 9.76 0.98 2.12
CA ARG A 61 10.28 2.34 1.89
C ARG A 61 9.69 3.36 2.86
N ALA A 62 8.37 3.32 3.08
CA ALA A 62 7.71 4.23 4.00
C ALA A 62 8.23 4.06 5.44
N VAL A 63 8.39 2.82 5.92
CA VAL A 63 8.97 2.52 7.26
C VAL A 63 10.41 2.98 7.36
N ALA A 64 11.19 2.93 6.28
CA ALA A 64 12.56 3.45 6.28
C ALA A 64 12.62 4.98 6.42
N LEU A 65 11.59 5.70 5.93
CA LEU A 65 11.48 7.15 6.04
C LEU A 65 10.91 7.59 7.39
N ASP A 66 9.90 6.89 7.90
CA ASP A 66 9.32 7.12 9.23
C ASP A 66 9.23 5.79 10.02
N PRO A 67 10.31 5.42 10.74
CA PRO A 67 10.34 4.19 11.51
C PRO A 67 9.41 4.19 12.72
N GLU A 68 8.93 5.35 13.17
CA GLU A 68 8.12 5.51 14.38
C GLU A 68 6.61 5.48 14.09
N ASP A 69 6.18 5.62 12.82
CA ASP A 69 4.77 5.50 12.42
C ASP A 69 4.28 4.05 12.59
N ALA A 70 3.54 3.81 13.67
CA ALA A 70 2.92 2.53 13.99
C ALA A 70 1.96 2.04 12.89
N ASP A 71 1.28 2.93 12.16
CA ASP A 71 0.36 2.54 11.09
C ASP A 71 1.12 1.89 9.93
N LEU A 72 2.33 2.36 9.61
CA LEU A 72 3.16 1.77 8.57
C LEU A 72 3.56 0.34 8.92
N HIS A 73 3.94 0.09 10.18
CA HIS A 73 4.24 -1.27 10.66
C HIS A 73 3.00 -2.18 10.62
N VAL A 74 1.83 -1.67 11.02
CA VAL A 74 0.56 -2.41 10.96
C VAL A 74 0.23 -2.81 9.52
N TRP A 75 0.33 -1.88 8.57
CA TRP A 75 0.05 -2.17 7.16
C TRP A 75 1.06 -3.14 6.56
N ARG A 76 2.36 -2.94 6.83
CA ARG A 76 3.42 -3.86 6.42
C ARG A 76 3.15 -5.30 6.92
N ALA A 77 2.78 -5.45 8.19
CA ALA A 77 2.41 -6.74 8.77
C ALA A 77 1.20 -7.37 8.07
N ARG A 78 0.16 -6.59 7.75
CA ARG A 78 -1.01 -7.06 6.99
C ARG A 78 -0.63 -7.61 5.61
N VAL A 79 0.27 -6.93 4.90
CA VAL A 79 0.76 -7.38 3.59
C VAL A 79 1.52 -8.71 3.72
N LEU A 80 2.45 -8.81 4.68
CA LEU A 80 3.22 -10.03 4.92
C LEU A 80 2.33 -11.23 5.24
N LEU A 81 1.29 -11.03 6.07
CA LEU A 81 0.32 -12.08 6.39
C LEU A 81 -0.44 -12.56 5.15
N ARG A 82 -0.83 -11.66 4.25
CA ARG A 82 -1.54 -12.02 3.02
C ARG A 82 -0.65 -12.77 2.03
N LEU A 83 0.60 -12.34 1.87
CA LEU A 83 1.61 -13.03 1.05
C LEU A 83 1.85 -14.45 1.55
N HIS A 84 2.06 -14.63 2.85
CA HIS A 84 2.29 -15.95 3.43
C HIS A 84 1.09 -16.88 3.24
N ARG A 85 -0.14 -16.38 3.44
CA ARG A 85 -1.37 -17.16 3.21
C ARG A 85 -1.53 -17.55 1.74
N GLY A 86 -1.19 -16.67 0.81
CA GLY A 86 -1.17 -16.98 -0.62
C GLY A 86 -0.19 -18.10 -0.96
N ALA A 87 1.03 -18.04 -0.41
CA ALA A 87 2.04 -19.08 -0.59
C ALA A 87 1.58 -20.44 -0.02
N GLN A 88 0.98 -20.44 1.17
CA GLN A 88 0.41 -21.66 1.77
C GLN A 88 -0.73 -22.24 0.94
N ALA A 89 -1.61 -21.40 0.38
CA ALA A 89 -2.71 -21.85 -0.47
C ALA A 89 -2.22 -22.53 -1.74
N HIS A 90 -1.20 -21.96 -2.40
CA HIS A 90 -0.57 -22.59 -3.56
C HIS A 90 0.04 -23.94 -3.23
N GLN A 91 0.82 -24.03 -2.14
CA GLN A 91 1.43 -25.29 -1.71
C GLN A 91 0.38 -26.37 -1.40
N ALA A 92 -0.74 -26.00 -0.76
CA ALA A 92 -1.81 -26.95 -0.44
C ALA A 92 -2.47 -27.51 -1.73
N LEU A 93 -2.67 -26.66 -2.74
CA LEU A 93 -3.21 -27.07 -4.04
C LEU A 93 -2.26 -28.02 -4.78
N ASP A 94 -0.95 -27.74 -4.76
CA ASP A 94 0.07 -28.58 -5.41
C ASP A 94 0.15 -29.98 -4.79
N THR A 95 -0.10 -30.12 -3.48
CA THR A 95 -0.12 -31.42 -2.79
C THR A 95 -1.42 -32.20 -2.92
N ALA A 96 -2.48 -31.58 -3.44
CA ALA A 96 -3.82 -32.18 -3.56
C ALA A 96 -4.13 -32.78 -4.94
N GLY A 97 -3.19 -32.66 -5.91
CA GLY A 97 -3.24 -33.29 -7.22
C GLY A 97 -2.32 -34.51 -7.31
#